data_AF-A0A2A4ALX7-F1
#
_entry.id   AF-A0A2A4ALX7-F1
#
_cell.length_a   1.000
_cell.length_b   1.000
_cell.length_c   1.000
_cell.angle_alpha   90.00
_cell.angle_beta   90.00
_cell.angle_gamma   90.00
#
_symmetry.space_group_name_H-M   'P 1'
#
loop_
_entity.id
_entity.type
_entity.pdbx_description
1 polymer ?
#
loop_
_entity_poly.entity_id
_entity_poly.type
_entity_poly.pdbx_seq_one_letter_code
_entity_poly.pdbx_strand_id
1 'polypeptide(L)'
;MNESIIPQKANTVNECNRLLPRGLRTMIATKRPLDDMPEAARDWLKRHDLIRPNKRAGEPGQGTWTYTRNGRNLELDLIKETKRVA
;
A
#
# COMPACT_ATOMS: atom_id res chain seq x y z
N MET A 1 -3.95 -11.10 -30.07
CA MET A 1 -4.59 -10.03 -29.28
C MET A 1 -3.92 -10.05 -27.91
N ASN A 2 -2.84 -9.29 -27.74
CA ASN A 2 -2.28 -9.07 -26.40
C ASN A 2 -2.96 -7.83 -25.86
N GLU A 3 -4.13 -8.03 -25.28
CA GLU A 3 -4.77 -7.01 -24.46
C GLU A 3 -3.74 -6.61 -23.42
N SER A 4 -3.18 -5.41 -23.59
CA SER A 4 -2.26 -4.84 -22.64
C SER A 4 -2.90 -4.97 -21.26
N ILE A 5 -2.25 -5.70 -20.36
CA ILE A 5 -2.59 -5.75 -18.94
C ILE A 5 -2.22 -4.37 -18.39
N ILE A 6 -2.95 -3.34 -18.81
CA ILE A 6 -2.93 -2.05 -18.17
C ILE A 6 -3.57 -2.35 -16.82
N PRO A 7 -2.84 -2.21 -15.70
CA PRO A 7 -3.43 -2.43 -14.39
C PRO A 7 -4.62 -1.49 -14.29
N GLN A 8 -5.84 -2.03 -14.20
CA GLN A 8 -7.01 -1.19 -13.96
C GLN A 8 -6.76 -0.41 -12.68
N LYS A 9 -6.82 0.91 -12.78
CA LYS A 9 -6.62 1.79 -11.64
C LYS A 9 -7.77 1.51 -10.66
N ALA A 10 -7.47 0.86 -9.55
CA ALA A 10 -8.44 0.64 -8.48
C ALA A 10 -8.90 1.98 -7.93
N ASN A 11 -10.21 2.20 -7.84
CA ASN A 11 -10.79 3.47 -7.37
C ASN A 11 -11.30 3.37 -5.94
N THR A 12 -11.43 2.15 -5.41
CA THR A 12 -11.91 1.88 -4.05
C THR A 12 -10.93 1.02 -3.23
N VAL A 13 -11.07 1.05 -1.90
CA VAL A 13 -10.28 0.21 -0.98
C VAL A 13 -10.52 -1.29 -1.25
N ASN A 14 -11.76 -1.68 -1.54
CA ASN A 14 -12.12 -3.07 -1.83
C ASN A 14 -11.43 -3.58 -3.11
N GLU A 15 -11.41 -2.77 -4.17
CA GLU A 15 -10.69 -3.10 -5.40
C GLU A 15 -9.19 -3.19 -5.17
N CYS A 16 -8.63 -2.26 -4.38
CA CYS A 16 -7.22 -2.33 -3.97
C CYS A 16 -6.93 -3.64 -3.24
N ASN A 17 -7.77 -4.04 -2.28
CA ASN A 17 -7.57 -5.29 -1.53
C ASN A 17 -7.62 -6.54 -2.44
N ARG A 18 -8.50 -6.54 -3.45
CA ARG A 18 -8.61 -7.64 -4.44
C ARG A 18 -7.39 -7.72 -5.36
N LEU A 19 -6.86 -6.58 -5.80
CA LEU A 19 -5.72 -6.52 -6.73
C LEU A 19 -4.35 -6.53 -6.02
N LEU A 20 -4.33 -6.42 -4.69
CA LEU A 20 -3.11 -6.38 -3.90
C LEU A 20 -2.35 -7.71 -3.98
N PRO A 21 -1.07 -7.71 -4.38
CA PRO A 21 -0.24 -8.92 -4.33
C PRO A 21 -0.14 -9.47 -2.90
N ARG A 22 -0.23 -10.80 -2.74
CA ARG A 22 -0.23 -11.47 -1.42
C ARG A 22 0.98 -11.10 -0.55
N GLY A 23 2.18 -11.05 -1.15
CA GLY A 23 3.39 -10.63 -0.44
C GLY A 23 3.32 -9.19 0.07
N LEU A 24 2.74 -8.28 -0.72
CA LEU A 24 2.52 -6.88 -0.32
C LEU A 24 1.50 -6.77 0.81
N ARG A 25 0.44 -7.59 0.77
CA ARG A 25 -0.55 -7.67 1.86
C ARG A 25 0.11 -7.98 3.21
N THR A 26 0.98 -8.98 3.25
CA THR A 26 1.72 -9.35 4.47
C THR A 26 2.65 -8.24 4.94
N MET A 27 3.37 -7.57 4.03
CA MET A 27 4.28 -6.47 4.40
C MET A 27 3.52 -5.29 5.03
N ILE A 28 2.36 -4.93 4.46
CA ILE A 28 1.51 -3.86 5.01
C ILE A 28 0.95 -4.28 6.37
N ALA A 29 0.40 -5.50 6.49
CA ALA A 29 -0.18 -6.00 7.73
C ALA A 29 0.83 -6.11 8.88
N THR A 30 2.09 -6.43 8.56
CA THR A 30 3.19 -6.50 9.53
C THR A 30 3.82 -5.13 9.83
N LYS A 31 3.23 -4.04 9.32
CA LYS A 31 3.67 -2.65 9.55
C LYS A 31 5.14 -2.41 9.23
N ARG A 32 5.66 -3.03 8.17
CA ARG A 32 7.01 -2.66 7.70
C ARG A 32 7.03 -1.18 7.30
N PRO A 33 8.08 -0.42 7.66
CA PRO A 33 8.21 0.97 7.23
C PRO A 33 8.05 1.08 5.71
N LEU A 34 7.29 2.09 5.25
CA LEU A 34 7.08 2.30 3.81
C LEU A 34 8.40 2.49 3.05
N ASP A 35 9.40 3.09 3.71
CA ASP A 35 10.73 3.33 3.14
C ASP A 35 11.52 2.03 2.93
N ASP A 36 11.27 1.01 3.76
CA ASP A 36 11.93 -0.29 3.69
C ASP A 36 11.24 -1.25 2.71
N MET A 37 10.13 -0.82 2.08
CA MET A 37 9.45 -1.63 1.09
C MET A 37 10.27 -1.71 -0.21
N PRO A 38 10.32 -2.88 -0.87
CA PRO A 38 10.89 -3.01 -2.20
C PRO A 38 10.33 -1.97 -3.16
N GLU A 39 11.15 -1.47 -4.08
CA GLU A 39 10.75 -0.42 -5.03
C GLU A 39 9.47 -0.77 -5.81
N ALA A 40 9.38 -1.99 -6.32
CA ALA A 40 8.18 -2.48 -7.02
C ALA A 40 6.90 -2.42 -6.16
N ALA A 41 7.02 -2.64 -4.84
CA ALA A 41 5.91 -2.51 -3.91
C ALA A 41 5.50 -1.05 -3.71
N ARG A 42 6.47 -0.14 -3.51
CA ARG A 42 6.21 1.30 -3.42
C ARG A 42 5.56 1.83 -4.68
N ASP A 43 6.02 1.41 -5.86
CA ASP A 43 5.43 1.83 -7.14
C ASP A 43 4.02 1.28 -7.38
N TRP A 44 3.71 0.08 -6.88
CA TRP A 44 2.33 -0.39 -6.86
C TRP A 44 1.47 0.53 -5.98
N LEU A 45 1.90 0.81 -4.75
CA LEU A 45 1.16 1.68 -3.82
C LEU A 45 0.97 3.10 -4.36
N LYS A 46 1.98 3.66 -5.05
CA LYS A 46 1.89 4.97 -5.72
C LYS A 46 0.88 4.97 -6.86
N ARG A 47 0.91 3.95 -7.73
CA ARG A 47 -0.03 3.83 -8.87
C ARG A 47 -1.49 3.79 -8.43
N HIS A 48 -1.75 3.25 -7.24
CA HIS A 48 -3.07 3.13 -6.63
C HIS A 48 -3.42 4.26 -5.65
N ASP A 49 -2.63 5.35 -5.58
CA ASP A 49 -2.87 6.49 -4.68
C ASP A 49 -3.00 6.09 -3.19
N LEU A 50 -2.26 5.07 -2.77
CA LEU A 50 -2.26 4.58 -1.39
C LEU A 50 -1.16 5.22 -0.56
N ILE A 51 -0.08 5.68 -1.20
CA ILE A 51 1.00 6.42 -0.54
C ILE A 51 1.34 7.68 -1.32
N ARG A 52 1.92 8.64 -0.61
CA ARG A 52 2.40 9.90 -1.16
C ARG A 52 3.70 10.32 -0.48
N PRO A 53 4.49 11.23 -1.09
CA PRO A 53 5.63 11.81 -0.42
C PRO A 53 5.21 12.45 0.91
N ASN A 54 5.98 12.20 1.96
CA ASN A 54 5.76 12.83 3.25
C ASN A 54 6.29 14.27 3.20
N LYS A 55 5.44 15.24 3.57
CA LYS A 55 5.84 16.66 3.63
C LYS A 55 6.91 16.94 4.69
N ARG A 56 7.03 16.06 5.69
CA ARG A 56 8.01 16.13 6.76
C ARG A 56 9.22 15.22 6.54
N ALA A 57 9.38 14.69 5.32
CA ALA A 57 10.57 13.92 4.95
C ALA A 57 11.81 14.81 5.14
N GLY A 58 12.59 14.55 6.20
CA GLY A 58 13.70 15.40 6.63
C GLY A 58 13.68 15.75 8.13
N GLU A 59 12.54 15.60 8.80
CA GLU A 59 12.47 15.67 10.26
C GLU A 59 12.93 14.34 10.90
N PRO A 60 13.62 14.36 12.05
CA PRO A 60 14.02 13.14 12.76
C PRO A 60 12.84 12.21 13.02
N GLY A 61 12.97 10.94 12.63
CA GLY A 61 11.94 9.92 12.81
C GLY A 61 10.78 9.97 11.82
N GLN A 62 10.83 10.85 10.80
CA GLN A 62 9.83 10.89 9.73
C GLN A 62 10.29 10.10 8.51
N GLY A 63 9.45 9.18 8.04
CA GLY A 63 9.68 8.45 6.79
C GLY A 63 9.52 9.35 5.56
N THR A 64 10.10 8.92 4.44
CA THR A 64 10.03 9.59 3.13
C THR A 64 8.64 9.48 2.53
N TRP A 65 7.95 8.37 2.81
CA TRP A 65 6.59 8.10 2.34
C TRP A 65 5.59 8.05 3.48
N THR A 66 4.35 8.42 3.19
CA THR A 66 3.23 8.30 4.12
C THR A 66 1.98 7.78 3.42
N TYR A 67 1.11 7.10 4.16
CA TYR A 67 -0.17 6.65 3.62
C TYR A 67 -1.10 7.83 3.32
N THR A 68 -1.82 7.73 2.21
CA THR A 68 -3.01 8.55 1.96
C THR A 68 -4.15 8.09 2.87
N ARG A 69 -5.30 8.78 2.84
CA ARG A 69 -6.49 8.34 3.56
C ARG A 69 -6.92 6.93 3.12
N ASN A 70 -6.89 6.66 1.81
CA ASN A 70 -7.23 5.35 1.26
C ASN A 70 -6.22 4.28 1.65
N GLY A 71 -4.92 4.59 1.58
CA GLY A 71 -3.86 3.68 2.03
C GLY A 71 -3.97 3.31 3.50
N ARG A 72 -4.30 4.29 4.36
CA ARG A 72 -4.48 4.05 5.80
C ARG A 72 -5.71 3.19 6.10
N ASN A 73 -6.81 3.39 5.37
CA ASN A 73 -7.99 2.52 5.50
C ASN A 73 -7.65 1.08 5.09
N LEU A 74 -6.98 0.89 3.94
CA LEU A 74 -6.53 -0.41 3.50
C LEU A 74 -5.60 -1.08 4.52
N GLU A 75 -4.60 -0.37 5.03
CA GLU A 75 -3.68 -0.87 6.06
C GLU A 75 -4.45 -1.37 7.30
N LEU A 76 -5.41 -0.58 7.81
CA LEU A 76 -6.20 -0.95 8.97
C LEU A 76 -7.06 -2.18 8.72
N ASP A 77 -7.67 -2.29 7.54
CA ASP A 77 -8.51 -3.44 7.18
C ASP A 77 -7.66 -4.71 7.08
N LEU A 78 -6.48 -4.65 6.47
CA LEU A 78 -5.54 -5.77 6.40
C LEU A 78 -5.05 -6.22 7.77
N ILE A 79 -4.77 -5.28 8.68
CA ILE A 79 -4.38 -5.60 10.06
C ILE A 79 -5.53 -6.30 10.80
N LYS A 80 -6.78 -5.83 10.62
CA LYS A 80 -7.96 -6.47 11.24
C LYS A 80 -8.18 -7.88 10.70
N GLU A 81 -8.10 -8.08 9.39
CA GLU A 81 -8.22 -9.40 8.77
C GLU A 81 -7.16 -10.37 9.30
N THR A 82 -5.90 -9.93 9.35
CA THR A 82 -4.79 -10.76 9.84
C THR A 82 -5.00 -11.20 11.30
N LYS A 83 -5.52 -10.31 12.16
CA LYS A 83 -5.80 -10.61 13.57
C LYS A 83 -7.02 -11.52 13.79
N ARG A 84 -7.92 -11.66 12.81
CA ARG A 84 -9.08 -12.57 12.91
C ARG A 84 -8.73 -14.02 12.55
N VAL A 85 -7.68 -14.20 11.75
CA VAL A 85 -7.25 -15.50 11.24
C VAL A 85 -6.17 -16.14 12.13
N ALA A 86 -5.54 -15.34 13.00
CA ALA A 86 -4.61 -15.79 14.03
C ALA A 86 -5.35 -16.16 15.32
#